data_AF-A0A5N0UMI0-F1
#
_entry.id   AF-A0A5N0UMI0-F1
#
_cell.length_a   1.000
_cell.length_b   1.000
_cell.length_c   1.000
_cell.angle_alpha   90.00
_cell.angle_beta   90.00
_cell.angle_gamma   90.00
#
_symmetry.space_group_name_H-M   'P 1'
#
loop_
_entity.id
_entity.type
_entity.pdbx_description
1 polymer ?
#
loop_
_entity_poly.entity_id
_entity_poly.type
_entity_poly.pdbx_seq_one_letter_code
_entity_poly.pdbx_strand_id
1 'polypeptide(L)'
;MSTTTADSTKGKGRGVAGLQRFGRSLMLPIATLPAAGLLNRLGQDDMLGRWDATKKVAAVFAAAGGGLFDWLPLLFAVGIAVGFARRGDGSTGVAAVVGFVVFNKVVQVFAPISDLEGFKEGWYLQPIKWPYSVLGGVIVGLVTAVLWQRFHRIKLPPYLAFFGGRRFVPIINSFALLILGVVFGLIFPAVDSLIQHIGNGVTSDAVIGGGIYGVLNRALLPIGLHQLINVPVWFIFKGGDINNFFAGDPNAGAFTTGFFPIFMFALPAAALAIWRTARPEQKKVVGGIMIAAAFTSFLTGVTEPIEFAFMFVAWPLYVMHAVLTGVSLAVCNALGIHLGFSFSAGAIDFALNAGAPAASKAWLLIPIGLVFAAIYYFVFSWVIRKWNLRTPGREEEGQEVTDNTAV
;
A
#
# COMPACT_ATOMS: atom_id res chain seq x y z
N MET A 1 -3.87 -58.21 -6.01
CA MET A 1 -3.65 -57.14 -7.00
C MET A 1 -4.86 -56.22 -6.98
N SER A 2 -4.73 -55.00 -6.48
CA SER A 2 -5.50 -53.86 -6.97
C SER A 2 -4.81 -52.59 -6.48
N THR A 3 -4.32 -51.85 -7.46
CA THR A 3 -3.51 -50.65 -7.38
C THR A 3 -4.34 -49.44 -6.94
N THR A 4 -3.98 -48.83 -5.82
CA THR A 4 -4.38 -47.48 -5.45
C THR A 4 -3.60 -46.47 -6.28
N THR A 5 -4.24 -45.89 -7.29
CA THR A 5 -3.74 -44.70 -8.00
C THR A 5 -4.00 -43.47 -7.12
N ALA A 6 -2.97 -43.03 -6.40
CA ALA A 6 -2.92 -41.69 -5.82
C ALA A 6 -2.62 -40.70 -6.96
N ASP A 7 -3.67 -40.08 -7.50
CA ASP A 7 -3.52 -39.02 -8.48
C ASP A 7 -3.34 -37.64 -7.83
N SER A 8 -2.55 -36.86 -8.53
CA SER A 8 -1.83 -35.64 -8.20
C SER A 8 -2.67 -34.42 -7.80
N THR A 9 -2.36 -33.80 -6.65
CA THR A 9 -2.77 -32.42 -6.30
C THR A 9 -1.60 -31.50 -5.93
N LYS A 10 -0.43 -31.66 -6.58
CA LYS A 10 0.78 -30.87 -6.28
C LYS A 10 0.82 -29.45 -6.89
N GLY A 11 -0.19 -29.00 -7.63
CA GLY A 11 -0.13 -27.75 -8.39
C GLY A 11 -0.72 -26.48 -7.72
N LYS A 12 -1.85 -26.58 -7.03
CA LYS A 12 -2.66 -25.40 -6.65
C LYS A 12 -2.23 -24.67 -5.37
N GLY A 13 -1.49 -25.32 -4.45
CA GLY A 13 -1.13 -24.72 -3.15
C GLY A 13 0.07 -23.76 -3.18
N ARG A 14 0.95 -23.81 -4.19
CA ARG A 14 2.21 -23.03 -4.20
C ARG A 14 2.00 -21.54 -4.49
N GLY A 15 1.03 -21.21 -5.34
CA GLY A 15 0.70 -19.82 -5.70
C GLY A 15 0.08 -19.06 -4.52
N VAL A 16 -0.94 -19.65 -3.89
CA VAL A 16 -1.64 -19.06 -2.73
C VAL A 16 -0.68 -18.86 -1.54
N ALA A 17 0.17 -19.84 -1.25
CA ALA A 17 1.17 -19.72 -0.19
C ALA A 17 2.29 -18.70 -0.50
N GLY A 18 2.56 -18.41 -1.77
CA GLY A 18 3.46 -17.33 -2.19
C GLY A 18 2.84 -15.96 -1.93
N LEU A 19 1.57 -15.82 -2.28
CA LEU A 19 0.79 -14.58 -2.14
C LEU A 19 0.54 -14.20 -0.69
N GLN A 20 0.23 -15.18 0.17
CA GLN A 20 0.12 -14.98 1.62
C GLN A 20 1.46 -14.58 2.26
N ARG A 21 2.58 -15.11 1.77
CA ARG A 21 3.92 -14.71 2.24
C ARG A 21 4.28 -13.30 1.78
N PHE A 22 3.92 -12.96 0.54
CA PHE A 22 4.05 -11.61 0.04
C PHE A 22 3.25 -10.62 0.90
N GLY A 23 1.96 -10.87 1.13
CA GLY A 23 1.12 -10.04 2.00
C GLY A 23 1.68 -9.86 3.42
N ARG A 24 2.17 -10.94 4.05
CA ARG A 24 2.84 -10.85 5.37
C ARG A 24 4.14 -10.04 5.32
N SER A 25 4.91 -10.13 4.25
CA SER A 25 6.17 -9.38 4.11
C SER A 25 5.95 -7.86 4.00
N LEU A 26 4.76 -7.42 3.57
CA LEU A 26 4.37 -6.01 3.52
C LEU A 26 4.01 -5.44 4.91
N MET A 27 3.68 -6.28 5.89
CA MET A 27 3.23 -5.81 7.21
C MET A 27 4.33 -5.10 8.00
N LEU A 28 5.58 -5.53 7.87
CA LEU A 28 6.69 -4.98 8.66
C LEU A 28 6.92 -3.49 8.36
N PRO A 29 7.03 -3.04 7.09
CA PRO A 29 7.08 -1.61 6.77
C PRO A 29 5.80 -0.85 7.15
N ILE A 30 4.63 -1.44 6.97
CA ILE A 30 3.34 -0.77 7.19
C ILE A 30 3.10 -0.47 8.68
N ALA A 31 3.59 -1.32 9.58
CA ALA A 31 3.36 -1.19 11.02
C ALA A 31 3.84 0.14 11.63
N THR A 32 4.85 0.79 11.04
CA THR A 32 5.40 2.05 11.56
C THR A 32 4.69 3.30 11.03
N LEU A 33 3.89 3.16 9.97
CA LEU A 33 3.31 4.30 9.26
C LEU A 33 2.21 5.06 10.02
N PRO A 34 1.35 4.42 10.84
CA PRO A 34 0.41 5.18 11.67
C PRO A 34 1.13 6.11 12.67
N ALA A 35 2.22 5.64 13.27
CA ALA A 35 3.03 6.46 14.16
C ALA A 35 3.73 7.60 13.38
N ALA A 36 4.25 7.32 12.19
CA ALA A 36 4.82 8.33 11.30
C ALA A 36 3.81 9.42 10.93
N GLY A 37 2.59 9.02 10.57
CA GLY A 37 1.48 9.93 10.24
C GLY A 37 1.12 10.84 11.41
N LEU A 38 1.01 10.28 12.61
CA LEU A 38 0.73 11.06 13.83
C LEU A 38 1.84 12.07 14.12
N LEU A 39 3.10 11.64 14.10
CA LEU A 39 4.24 12.54 14.31
C LEU A 39 4.26 13.67 13.28
N ASN A 40 4.08 13.33 12.00
CA ASN A 40 4.06 14.31 10.92
C ASN A 40 2.92 15.34 11.10
N ARG A 41 1.74 14.86 11.51
CA ARG A 41 0.56 15.71 11.70
C ARG A 41 0.71 16.65 12.90
N LEU A 42 1.22 16.14 14.03
CA LEU A 42 1.45 16.96 15.22
C LEU A 42 2.47 18.08 14.96
N GLY A 43 3.40 17.86 14.03
CA GLY A 43 4.42 18.82 13.65
C GLY A 43 3.97 19.98 12.77
N GLN A 44 2.70 20.04 12.35
CA GLN A 44 2.19 21.09 11.45
C GLN A 44 1.97 22.43 12.16
N ASP A 45 1.92 23.50 11.38
CA ASP A 45 1.78 24.90 11.84
C ASP A 45 0.48 25.19 12.58
N ASP A 46 -0.61 24.49 12.25
CA ASP A 46 -1.89 24.60 12.94
C ASP A 46 -1.98 23.76 14.23
N MET A 47 -0.98 22.90 14.48
CA MET A 47 -0.86 22.02 15.66
C MET A 47 0.22 22.54 16.62
N LEU A 48 1.30 21.77 16.86
CA LEU A 48 2.39 22.23 17.72
C LEU A 48 3.13 23.43 17.13
N GLY A 49 3.08 23.64 15.81
CA GLY A 49 3.74 24.79 15.17
C GLY A 49 3.04 26.12 15.44
N ARG A 50 1.83 26.10 16.02
CA ARG A 50 1.00 27.30 16.21
C ARG A 50 1.60 28.31 17.16
N TRP A 51 2.38 27.85 18.14
CA TRP A 51 3.04 28.71 19.12
C TRP A 51 4.52 28.84 18.82
N ASP A 52 5.04 30.07 18.86
CA ASP A 52 6.46 30.34 18.62
C ASP A 52 7.38 29.52 19.53
N ALA A 53 6.96 29.32 20.80
CA ALA A 53 7.70 28.52 21.79
C ALA A 53 7.84 27.04 21.39
N THR A 54 6.92 26.49 20.61
CA THR A 54 6.89 25.08 20.22
C THR A 54 7.23 24.84 18.75
N LYS A 55 7.52 25.88 17.95
CA LYS A 55 7.88 25.76 16.52
C LYS A 55 9.01 24.77 16.26
N LYS A 56 10.08 24.81 17.05
CA LYS A 56 11.20 23.86 16.87
C LYS A 56 10.80 22.43 17.23
N VAL A 57 9.96 22.25 18.25
CA VAL A 57 9.40 20.95 18.63
C VAL A 57 8.53 20.41 17.50
N ALA A 58 7.66 21.25 16.93
CA ALA A 58 6.82 20.91 15.78
C ALA A 58 7.67 20.44 14.59
N ALA A 59 8.73 21.18 14.24
CA ALA A 59 9.64 20.80 13.17
C ALA A 59 10.35 19.46 13.43
N VAL A 60 10.70 19.13 14.68
CA VAL A 60 11.26 17.83 15.06
C VAL A 60 10.26 16.70 14.80
N PHE A 61 8.98 16.89 15.18
CA PHE A 61 7.92 15.92 14.97
C PHE A 61 7.62 15.72 13.48
N ALA A 62 7.50 16.82 12.73
CA ALA A 62 7.30 16.81 11.27
C ALA A 62 8.45 16.06 10.57
N ALA A 63 9.71 16.36 10.92
CA ALA A 63 10.87 15.70 10.34
C ALA A 63 10.92 14.20 10.66
N ALA A 64 10.61 13.81 11.90
CA ALA A 64 10.62 12.40 12.32
C ALA A 64 9.55 11.58 11.58
N GLY A 65 8.33 12.10 11.47
CA GLY A 65 7.23 11.44 10.76
C GLY A 65 7.42 11.45 9.24
N GLY A 66 7.68 12.63 8.67
CA GLY A 66 7.90 12.84 7.24
C GLY A 66 9.07 12.01 6.69
N GLY A 67 10.16 11.90 7.45
CA GLY A 67 11.32 11.10 7.06
C GLY A 67 11.00 9.61 6.83
N LEU A 68 10.06 9.03 7.57
CA LEU A 68 9.64 7.63 7.33
C LEU A 68 8.87 7.49 6.01
N PHE A 69 8.06 8.48 5.65
CA PHE A 69 7.36 8.50 4.35
C PHE A 69 8.32 8.73 3.19
N ASP A 70 9.30 9.63 3.34
CA ASP A 70 10.31 9.91 2.32
C ASP A 70 11.11 8.66 1.93
N TRP A 71 11.40 7.80 2.91
CA TRP A 71 12.18 6.57 2.76
C TRP A 71 11.33 5.30 2.61
N LEU A 72 10.02 5.43 2.45
CA LEU A 72 9.10 4.30 2.37
C LEU A 72 9.50 3.25 1.32
N PRO A 73 9.95 3.59 0.09
CA PRO A 73 10.39 2.57 -0.87
C PRO A 73 11.54 1.70 -0.37
N LEU A 74 12.50 2.28 0.37
CA LEU A 74 13.60 1.52 0.95
C LEU A 74 13.12 0.62 2.08
N LEU A 75 12.21 1.10 2.93
CA LEU A 75 11.58 0.30 3.98
C LEU A 75 10.87 -0.92 3.37
N PHE A 76 10.15 -0.74 2.26
CA PHE A 76 9.54 -1.84 1.51
C PHE A 76 10.57 -2.80 0.93
N ALA A 77 11.66 -2.31 0.34
CA ALA A 77 12.73 -3.17 -0.18
C ALA A 77 13.30 -4.09 0.90
N VAL A 78 13.64 -3.53 2.07
CA VAL A 78 14.20 -4.29 3.18
C VAL A 78 13.15 -5.21 3.81
N GLY A 79 11.95 -4.70 4.07
CA GLY A 79 10.87 -5.45 4.71
C GLY A 79 10.42 -6.66 3.89
N ILE A 80 10.25 -6.49 2.58
CA ILE A 80 9.92 -7.59 1.67
C ILE A 80 11.10 -8.55 1.56
N ALA A 81 12.33 -8.06 1.42
CA ALA A 81 13.49 -8.94 1.32
C ALA A 81 13.61 -9.87 2.53
N VAL A 82 13.49 -9.32 3.74
CA VAL A 82 13.58 -10.08 4.99
C VAL A 82 12.35 -10.96 5.22
N GLY A 83 11.14 -10.42 5.02
CA GLY A 83 9.89 -11.14 5.28
C GLY A 83 9.57 -12.24 4.26
N PHE A 84 10.01 -12.08 3.00
CA PHE A 84 9.83 -13.09 1.95
C PHE A 84 10.94 -14.15 1.95
N ALA A 85 12.16 -13.79 2.40
CA ALA A 85 13.26 -14.73 2.52
C ALA A 85 12.98 -15.79 3.59
N ARG A 86 12.93 -17.08 3.19
CA ARG A 86 12.88 -18.20 4.14
C ARG A 86 14.16 -18.18 4.98
N ARG A 87 14.05 -17.74 6.24
CA ARG A 87 15.17 -17.54 7.19
C ARG A 87 16.11 -16.39 6.83
N GLY A 88 15.58 -15.31 6.25
CA GLY A 88 16.37 -14.10 6.04
C GLY A 88 17.02 -13.64 7.34
N ASP A 89 18.30 -13.31 7.29
CA ASP A 89 19.03 -12.66 8.38
C ASP A 89 19.44 -11.24 7.98
N GLY A 90 20.20 -10.55 8.85
CA GLY A 90 20.65 -9.17 8.61
C GLY A 90 21.38 -8.98 7.27
N SER A 91 22.04 -10.00 6.73
CA SER A 91 22.69 -9.92 5.41
C SER A 91 21.69 -9.74 4.26
N THR A 92 20.46 -10.23 4.41
CA THR A 92 19.36 -10.05 3.45
C THR A 92 18.97 -8.58 3.36
N GLY A 93 18.85 -7.92 4.51
CA GLY A 93 18.54 -6.49 4.57
C GLY A 93 19.64 -5.64 3.93
N VAL A 94 20.91 -5.93 4.25
CA VAL A 94 22.06 -5.25 3.62
C VAL A 94 22.05 -5.44 2.10
N ALA A 95 21.80 -6.67 1.61
CA ALA A 95 21.71 -6.94 0.18
C ALA A 95 20.58 -6.15 -0.50
N ALA A 96 19.44 -5.95 0.19
CA ALA A 96 18.32 -5.15 -0.31
C ALA A 96 18.68 -3.68 -0.42
N VAL A 97 19.35 -3.10 0.58
CA VAL A 97 19.81 -1.69 0.55
C VAL A 97 20.77 -1.47 -0.62
N VAL A 98 21.78 -2.34 -0.76
CA VAL A 98 22.75 -2.23 -1.86
C VAL A 98 22.05 -2.34 -3.22
N GLY A 99 21.17 -3.34 -3.36
CA GLY A 99 20.38 -3.53 -4.58
C GLY A 99 19.46 -2.36 -4.89
N PHE A 100 18.84 -1.76 -3.86
CA PHE A 100 17.95 -0.61 -4.00
C PHE A 100 18.68 0.60 -4.58
N VAL A 101 19.88 0.90 -4.06
CA VAL A 101 20.69 2.01 -4.57
C VAL A 101 21.07 1.76 -6.03
N VAL A 102 21.56 0.57 -6.37
CA VAL A 102 21.95 0.21 -7.74
C VAL A 102 20.77 0.32 -8.70
N PHE A 103 19.64 -0.33 -8.39
CA PHE A 103 18.44 -0.30 -9.23
C PHE A 103 18.00 1.13 -9.53
N ASN A 104 17.80 1.94 -8.49
CA ASN A 104 17.26 3.29 -8.64
C ASN A 104 18.24 4.23 -9.34
N LYS A 105 19.54 4.13 -9.08
CA LYS A 105 20.53 4.96 -9.77
C LYS A 105 20.62 4.62 -11.25
N VAL A 106 20.50 3.34 -11.63
CA VAL A 106 20.45 2.93 -13.04
C VAL A 106 19.17 3.43 -13.70
N VAL A 107 18.00 3.29 -13.05
CA VAL A 107 16.74 3.83 -13.59
C VAL A 107 16.85 5.34 -13.82
N GLN A 108 17.45 6.08 -12.88
CA GLN A 108 17.62 7.53 -12.99
C GLN A 108 18.60 7.99 -14.09
N VAL A 109 19.38 7.08 -14.70
CA VAL A 109 20.16 7.42 -15.91
C VAL A 109 19.22 7.63 -17.11
N PHE A 110 18.13 6.87 -17.19
CA PHE A 110 17.15 6.95 -18.29
C PHE A 110 15.96 7.84 -17.94
N ALA A 111 15.64 7.94 -16.66
CA ALA A 111 14.55 8.73 -16.12
C ALA A 111 15.04 9.60 -14.96
N PRO A 112 15.81 10.67 -15.25
CA PRO A 112 16.31 11.55 -14.21
C PRO A 112 15.17 12.16 -13.40
N ILE A 113 15.29 12.13 -12.07
CA ILE A 113 14.27 12.74 -11.21
C ILE A 113 14.13 14.25 -11.43
N SER A 114 15.19 14.90 -11.93
CA SER A 114 15.18 16.31 -12.33
C SER A 114 14.19 16.62 -13.45
N ASP A 115 13.84 15.62 -14.24
CA ASP A 115 13.00 15.77 -15.43
C ASP A 115 11.51 15.57 -15.08
N LEU A 116 11.22 15.11 -13.85
CA LEU A 116 9.85 15.01 -13.37
C LEU A 116 9.24 16.40 -13.18
N GLU A 117 7.98 16.54 -13.59
CA GLU A 117 7.21 17.76 -13.38
C GLU A 117 7.23 18.18 -11.90
N GLY A 118 7.37 19.48 -11.63
CA GLY A 118 7.34 20.01 -10.26
C GLY A 118 8.52 19.61 -9.39
N PHE A 119 9.63 19.12 -9.99
CA PHE A 119 10.85 18.79 -9.28
C PHE A 119 11.33 19.91 -8.35
N LYS A 120 11.80 19.53 -7.15
CA LYS A 120 12.46 20.41 -6.19
C LYS A 120 13.79 19.77 -5.76
N GLU A 121 14.81 20.58 -5.55
CA GLU A 121 16.19 20.12 -5.28
C GLU A 121 16.28 19.08 -4.13
N GLY A 122 15.46 19.21 -3.08
CA GLY A 122 15.42 18.25 -1.97
C GLY A 122 14.94 16.84 -2.34
N TRP A 123 14.31 16.64 -3.49
CA TRP A 123 13.73 15.34 -3.89
C TRP A 123 14.80 14.26 -4.16
N TYR A 124 16.05 14.66 -4.41
CA TYR A 124 17.17 13.71 -4.48
C TYR A 124 17.35 12.92 -3.18
N LEU A 125 16.83 13.39 -2.05
CA LEU A 125 16.91 12.72 -0.75
C LEU A 125 15.62 11.98 -0.37
N GLN A 126 14.61 11.97 -1.24
CA GLN A 126 13.28 11.44 -0.96
C GLN A 126 12.91 10.32 -1.94
N PRO A 127 13.36 9.06 -1.69
CA PRO A 127 13.07 7.93 -2.56
C PRO A 127 11.60 7.74 -2.95
N ILE A 128 10.66 8.15 -2.10
CA ILE A 128 9.22 8.13 -2.42
C ILE A 128 8.87 8.88 -3.72
N LYS A 129 9.66 9.88 -4.10
CA LYS A 129 9.48 10.70 -5.31
C LYS A 129 10.27 10.21 -6.52
N TRP A 130 11.11 9.20 -6.35
CA TRP A 130 11.94 8.67 -7.44
C TRP A 130 11.07 7.85 -8.41
N PRO A 131 11.54 7.64 -9.65
CA PRO A 131 10.87 6.73 -10.59
C PRO A 131 10.51 5.39 -9.94
N TYR A 132 9.30 4.93 -10.22
CA TYR A 132 8.68 3.74 -9.62
C TYR A 132 8.35 3.79 -8.12
N SER A 133 8.90 4.72 -7.33
CA SER A 133 8.55 4.88 -5.91
C SER A 133 8.55 3.53 -5.15
N VAL A 134 7.50 3.24 -4.38
CA VAL A 134 7.34 2.00 -3.59
C VAL A 134 7.44 0.74 -4.46
N LEU A 135 7.03 0.77 -5.73
CA LEU A 135 7.19 -0.37 -6.64
C LEU A 135 8.66 -0.74 -6.84
N GLY A 136 9.55 0.25 -6.98
CA GLY A 136 10.99 0.02 -7.06
C GLY A 136 11.50 -0.72 -5.82
N GLY A 137 10.99 -0.34 -4.65
CA GLY A 137 11.24 -1.04 -3.39
C GLY A 137 10.76 -2.49 -3.42
N VAL A 138 9.52 -2.74 -3.84
CA VAL A 138 8.92 -4.07 -3.94
C VAL A 138 9.72 -5.00 -4.86
N ILE A 139 10.08 -4.52 -6.05
CA ILE A 139 10.88 -5.28 -7.02
C ILE A 139 12.23 -5.67 -6.43
N VAL A 140 12.94 -4.69 -5.86
CA VAL A 140 14.24 -4.91 -5.21
C VAL A 140 14.12 -5.94 -4.09
N GLY A 141 13.10 -5.82 -3.24
CA GLY A 141 12.88 -6.73 -2.13
C GLY A 141 12.65 -8.17 -2.57
N LEU A 142 11.79 -8.38 -3.57
CA LEU A 142 11.49 -9.71 -4.12
C LEU A 142 12.72 -10.35 -4.78
N VAL A 143 13.44 -9.60 -5.62
CA VAL A 143 14.65 -10.09 -6.29
C VAL A 143 15.71 -10.45 -5.25
N THR A 144 15.92 -9.58 -4.27
CA THR A 144 16.86 -9.81 -3.17
C THR A 144 16.52 -11.09 -2.41
N ALA A 145 15.25 -11.28 -2.03
CA ALA A 145 14.82 -12.47 -1.29
C ALA A 145 15.08 -13.77 -2.08
N VAL A 146 14.78 -13.76 -3.38
CA VAL A 146 15.01 -14.93 -4.27
C VAL A 146 16.50 -15.24 -4.40
N LEU A 147 17.34 -14.23 -4.65
CA LEU A 147 18.78 -14.41 -4.81
C LEU A 147 19.45 -14.82 -3.50
N TRP A 148 19.02 -14.24 -2.37
CA TRP A 148 19.53 -14.64 -1.06
C TRP A 148 19.23 -16.11 -0.78
N GLN A 149 17.97 -16.56 -0.97
CA GLN A 149 17.60 -17.96 -0.76
C GLN A 149 18.46 -18.92 -1.61
N ARG A 150 18.76 -18.52 -2.84
CA ARG A 150 19.55 -19.34 -3.76
C ARG A 150 21.05 -19.35 -3.44
N PHE A 151 21.62 -18.21 -3.06
CA PHE A 151 23.08 -18.02 -3.06
C PHE A 151 23.72 -17.78 -1.69
N HIS A 152 22.96 -17.63 -0.59
CA HIS A 152 23.52 -17.35 0.74
C HIS A 152 24.52 -18.39 1.28
N ARG A 153 24.59 -19.59 0.68
CA ARG A 153 25.54 -20.67 1.02
C ARG A 153 26.46 -21.06 -0.15
N ILE A 154 26.59 -20.22 -1.16
CA ILE A 154 27.45 -20.50 -2.31
C ILE A 154 28.91 -20.72 -1.86
N LYS A 155 29.57 -21.71 -2.46
CA LYS A 155 31.02 -21.94 -2.29
C LYS A 155 31.73 -21.51 -3.57
N LEU A 156 32.70 -20.61 -3.42
CA LEU A 156 33.51 -20.11 -4.51
C LEU A 156 34.91 -20.77 -4.48
N PRO A 157 35.66 -20.76 -5.60
CA PRO A 157 37.04 -21.22 -5.63
C PRO A 157 37.93 -20.50 -4.59
N PRO A 158 39.06 -21.09 -4.16
CA PRO A 158 39.89 -20.54 -3.07
C PRO A 158 40.28 -19.07 -3.25
N TYR A 159 40.62 -18.65 -4.47
CA TYR A 159 41.00 -17.26 -4.78
C TYR A 159 39.83 -16.26 -4.72
N LEU A 160 38.57 -16.72 -4.69
CA LEU A 160 37.36 -15.91 -4.47
C LEU A 160 36.65 -16.25 -3.15
N ALA A 161 37.24 -17.06 -2.28
CA ALA A 161 36.59 -17.57 -1.07
C ALA A 161 36.11 -16.44 -0.13
N PHE A 162 36.78 -15.28 -0.15
CA PHE A 162 36.36 -14.09 0.59
C PHE A 162 34.93 -13.65 0.26
N PHE A 163 34.51 -13.80 -1.01
CA PHE A 163 33.19 -13.41 -1.50
C PHE A 163 32.14 -14.51 -1.33
N GLY A 164 32.49 -15.68 -0.78
CA GLY A 164 31.58 -16.81 -0.63
C GLY A 164 30.45 -16.60 0.37
N GLY A 165 29.43 -17.47 0.30
CA GLY A 165 28.28 -17.47 1.19
C GLY A 165 27.45 -16.19 1.11
N ARG A 166 27.06 -15.65 2.27
CA ARG A 166 26.19 -14.46 2.38
C ARG A 166 26.77 -13.20 1.74
N ARG A 167 28.10 -13.08 1.70
CA ARG A 167 28.79 -11.92 1.11
C ARG A 167 28.66 -11.87 -0.41
N PHE A 168 28.38 -13.01 -1.04
CA PHE A 168 28.11 -13.06 -2.47
C PHE A 168 26.77 -12.42 -2.83
N VAL A 169 25.79 -12.47 -1.91
CA VAL A 169 24.41 -12.09 -2.21
C VAL A 169 24.29 -10.63 -2.63
N PRO A 170 24.85 -9.63 -1.92
CA PRO A 170 24.83 -8.24 -2.38
C PRO A 170 25.45 -8.06 -3.77
N ILE A 171 26.49 -8.84 -4.12
CA ILE A 171 27.19 -8.74 -5.40
C ILE A 171 26.28 -9.21 -6.54
N ILE A 172 25.79 -10.46 -6.47
CA ILE A 172 24.90 -10.99 -7.51
C ILE A 172 23.59 -10.22 -7.60
N ASN A 173 23.08 -9.73 -6.46
CA ASN A 173 21.89 -8.90 -6.40
C ASN A 173 22.09 -7.58 -7.14
N SER A 174 23.24 -6.92 -6.94
CA SER A 174 23.59 -5.69 -7.66
C SER A 174 23.64 -5.90 -9.17
N PHE A 175 24.26 -7.00 -9.63
CA PHE A 175 24.30 -7.32 -11.06
C PHE A 175 22.89 -7.58 -11.63
N ALA A 176 22.05 -8.34 -10.93
CA ALA A 176 20.68 -8.60 -11.36
C ALA A 176 19.85 -7.31 -11.42
N LEU A 177 19.97 -6.45 -10.40
CA LEU A 177 19.24 -5.20 -10.29
C LEU A 177 19.78 -4.09 -11.19
N LEU A 178 21.03 -4.16 -11.60
CA LEU A 178 21.56 -3.33 -12.69
C LEU A 178 20.82 -3.66 -14.00
N ILE A 179 20.76 -4.94 -14.37
CA ILE A 179 20.09 -5.38 -15.60
C ILE A 179 18.61 -5.01 -15.56
N LEU A 180 17.92 -5.28 -14.44
CA LEU A 180 16.54 -4.88 -14.27
C LEU A 180 16.39 -3.35 -14.27
N GLY A 181 17.32 -2.61 -13.67
CA GLY A 181 17.32 -1.16 -13.68
C GLY A 181 17.40 -0.59 -15.09
N VAL A 182 18.20 -1.19 -15.99
CA VAL A 182 18.25 -0.79 -17.40
C VAL A 182 16.90 -1.04 -18.07
N VAL A 183 16.32 -2.23 -17.88
CA VAL A 183 15.02 -2.58 -18.48
C VAL A 183 13.93 -1.63 -18.00
N PHE A 184 13.84 -1.39 -16.70
CA PHE A 184 12.85 -0.49 -16.12
C PHE A 184 13.12 0.97 -16.50
N GLY A 185 14.39 1.40 -16.54
CA GLY A 185 14.77 2.73 -17.01
C GLY A 185 14.31 3.01 -18.44
N LEU A 186 14.47 2.04 -19.35
CA LEU A 186 14.00 2.16 -20.74
C LEU A 186 12.47 2.22 -20.86
N ILE A 187 11.75 1.53 -19.96
CA ILE A 187 10.28 1.49 -19.97
C ILE A 187 9.68 2.74 -19.30
N PHE A 188 10.38 3.34 -18.33
CA PHE A 188 9.82 4.40 -17.49
C PHE A 188 9.30 5.62 -18.26
N PRO A 189 9.97 6.17 -19.29
CA PRO A 189 9.43 7.32 -20.02
C PRO A 189 8.02 7.10 -20.58
N ALA A 190 7.71 5.88 -21.05
CA ALA A 190 6.36 5.55 -21.50
C ALA A 190 5.36 5.45 -20.34
N VAL A 191 5.80 4.91 -19.20
CA VAL A 191 5.00 4.82 -17.97
C VAL A 191 4.72 6.22 -17.40
N ASP A 192 5.73 7.07 -17.34
CA ASP A 192 5.65 8.44 -16.85
C ASP A 192 4.72 9.27 -17.73
N SER A 193 4.86 9.16 -19.06
CA SER A 193 3.94 9.79 -20.00
C SER A 193 2.49 9.35 -19.74
N LEU A 194 2.24 8.05 -19.56
CA LEU A 194 0.90 7.55 -19.22
C LEU A 194 0.38 8.14 -17.90
N ILE A 195 1.22 8.21 -16.87
CA ILE A 195 0.88 8.80 -15.57
C ILE A 195 0.55 10.28 -15.72
N GLN A 196 1.32 11.05 -16.48
CA GLN A 196 1.05 12.46 -16.74
C GLN A 196 -0.27 12.67 -17.48
N HIS A 197 -0.58 11.86 -18.51
CA HIS A 197 -1.84 11.96 -19.23
C HIS A 197 -3.05 11.65 -18.32
N ILE A 198 -2.97 10.57 -17.54
CA ILE A 198 -4.01 10.23 -16.57
C ILE A 198 -4.12 11.33 -15.51
N GLY A 199 -3.00 11.81 -14.97
CA GLY A 199 -2.93 12.87 -13.96
C GLY A 199 -3.57 14.17 -14.42
N ASN A 200 -3.21 14.65 -15.61
CA ASN A 200 -3.81 15.85 -16.20
C ASN A 200 -5.31 15.67 -16.46
N GLY A 201 -5.72 14.48 -16.91
CA GLY A 201 -7.13 14.14 -17.09
C GLY A 201 -7.92 14.19 -15.77
N VAL A 202 -7.43 13.53 -14.72
CA VAL A 202 -8.16 13.45 -13.44
C VAL A 202 -8.08 14.74 -12.61
N THR A 203 -7.07 15.59 -12.81
CA THR A 203 -6.96 16.88 -12.10
C THR A 203 -7.69 18.05 -12.76
N SER A 204 -8.45 17.78 -13.83
CA SER A 204 -9.24 18.79 -14.54
C SER A 204 -10.64 19.01 -13.95
N ASP A 205 -11.29 17.94 -13.49
CA ASP A 205 -12.61 17.95 -12.85
C ASP A 205 -12.53 17.15 -11.55
N ALA A 206 -12.76 17.79 -10.41
CA ALA A 206 -12.64 17.15 -9.11
C ALA A 206 -13.64 15.99 -8.93
N VAL A 207 -14.85 16.09 -9.48
CA VAL A 207 -15.91 15.08 -9.31
C VAL A 207 -15.61 13.85 -10.14
N ILE A 208 -15.49 14.02 -11.47
CA ILE A 208 -15.26 12.91 -12.40
C ILE A 208 -13.85 12.36 -12.19
N GLY A 209 -12.86 13.26 -12.09
CA GLY A 209 -11.47 12.90 -11.91
C GLY A 209 -11.20 12.23 -10.57
N GLY A 210 -11.79 12.72 -9.47
CA GLY A 210 -11.74 12.05 -8.18
C GLY A 210 -12.34 10.64 -8.24
N GLY A 211 -13.46 10.48 -8.96
CA GLY A 211 -14.07 9.18 -9.18
C GLY A 211 -13.17 8.19 -9.93
N ILE A 212 -12.62 8.61 -11.09
CA ILE A 212 -11.69 7.80 -11.88
C ILE A 212 -10.46 7.44 -11.06
N TYR A 213 -9.89 8.42 -10.34
CA TYR A 213 -8.75 8.21 -9.46
C TYR A 213 -9.03 7.15 -8.39
N GLY A 214 -10.20 7.20 -7.75
CA GLY A 214 -10.59 6.21 -6.74
C GLY A 214 -10.66 4.78 -7.30
N VAL A 215 -11.21 4.61 -8.50
CA VAL A 215 -11.25 3.30 -9.18
C VAL A 215 -9.84 2.81 -9.51
N LEU A 216 -9.01 3.66 -10.13
CA LEU A 216 -7.64 3.30 -10.51
C LEU A 216 -6.77 2.98 -9.30
N ASN A 217 -6.89 3.76 -8.23
CA ASN A 217 -6.19 3.55 -6.97
C ASN A 217 -6.46 2.15 -6.41
N ARG A 218 -7.73 1.74 -6.35
CA ARG A 218 -8.08 0.38 -5.90
C ARG A 218 -7.66 -0.67 -6.92
N ALA A 219 -7.85 -0.46 -8.21
CA ALA A 219 -7.46 -1.44 -9.23
C ALA A 219 -5.96 -1.76 -9.24
N LEU A 220 -5.12 -0.75 -8.94
CA LEU A 220 -3.66 -0.86 -8.92
C LEU A 220 -3.09 -1.31 -7.57
N LEU A 221 -3.90 -1.32 -6.51
CA LEU A 221 -3.46 -1.73 -5.17
C LEU A 221 -2.90 -3.16 -5.08
N PRO A 222 -3.48 -4.20 -5.71
CA PRO A 222 -3.02 -5.60 -5.56
C PRO A 222 -1.56 -5.83 -5.96
N ILE A 223 -1.07 -4.98 -6.86
CA ILE A 223 0.28 -5.03 -7.44
C ILE A 223 1.17 -3.87 -6.97
N GLY A 224 0.70 -3.10 -5.97
CA GLY A 224 1.45 -1.97 -5.39
C GLY A 224 1.57 -0.75 -6.30
N LEU A 225 0.98 -0.77 -7.51
CA LEU A 225 1.09 0.31 -8.49
C LEU A 225 0.25 1.54 -8.13
N HIS A 226 -0.66 1.46 -7.16
CA HIS A 226 -1.44 2.60 -6.70
C HIS A 226 -0.55 3.76 -6.25
N GLN A 227 0.64 3.50 -5.70
CA GLN A 227 1.57 4.55 -5.30
C GLN A 227 2.12 5.35 -6.49
N LEU A 228 2.17 4.77 -7.70
CA LEU A 228 2.59 5.48 -8.92
C LEU A 228 1.65 6.61 -9.30
N ILE A 229 0.36 6.49 -8.98
CA ILE A 229 -0.63 7.54 -9.23
C ILE A 229 -0.84 8.42 -7.99
N ASN A 230 -0.69 7.87 -6.79
CA ASN A 230 -0.83 8.61 -5.55
C ASN A 230 0.24 9.69 -5.41
N VAL A 231 1.52 9.34 -5.60
CA VAL A 231 2.61 10.27 -5.34
C VAL A 231 2.49 11.53 -6.21
N PRO A 232 2.25 11.41 -7.53
CA PRO A 232 2.05 12.58 -8.36
C PRO A 232 0.82 13.40 -7.98
N VAL A 233 -0.35 12.76 -7.81
CA VAL A 233 -1.61 13.47 -7.50
C VAL A 233 -1.58 14.14 -6.12
N TRP A 234 -1.03 13.47 -5.12
CA TRP A 234 -1.02 13.97 -3.75
C TRP A 234 0.11 14.96 -3.47
N PHE A 235 1.24 14.91 -4.19
CA PHE A 235 2.44 15.67 -3.82
C PHE A 235 3.14 16.44 -4.94
N ILE A 236 2.75 16.28 -6.21
CA ILE A 236 3.50 16.82 -7.36
C ILE A 236 2.60 17.69 -8.26
N PHE A 237 1.59 17.09 -8.88
CA PHE A 237 0.74 17.75 -9.87
C PHE A 237 0.04 18.95 -9.24
N LYS A 238 0.22 20.12 -9.85
CA LYS A 238 -0.30 21.41 -9.34
C LYS A 238 0.04 21.68 -7.86
N GLY A 239 1.22 21.24 -7.41
CA GLY A 239 1.66 21.36 -6.01
C GLY A 239 1.30 20.18 -5.11
N GLY A 240 0.38 19.32 -5.55
CA GLY A 240 -0.07 18.12 -4.85
C GLY A 240 -1.25 18.36 -3.91
N ASP A 241 -2.28 17.50 -4.00
CA ASP A 241 -3.53 17.64 -3.25
C ASP A 241 -3.33 17.65 -1.71
N ILE A 242 -2.46 16.79 -1.18
CA ILE A 242 -2.18 16.74 0.27
C ILE A 242 -1.37 17.96 0.71
N ASN A 243 -0.36 18.34 -0.07
CA ASN A 243 0.46 19.52 0.26
C ASN A 243 -0.40 20.78 0.30
N ASN A 244 -1.26 20.97 -0.71
CA ASN A 244 -2.12 22.13 -0.81
C ASN A 244 -3.15 22.16 0.33
N PHE A 245 -3.72 21.01 0.71
CA PHE A 245 -4.63 20.91 1.84
C PHE A 245 -3.97 21.37 3.15
N PHE A 246 -2.76 20.87 3.45
CA PHE A 246 -2.05 21.28 4.66
C PHE A 246 -1.47 22.70 4.58
N ALA A 247 -1.33 23.28 3.38
CA ALA A 247 -1.04 24.68 3.17
C ALA A 247 -2.28 25.60 3.31
N GLY A 248 -3.47 25.02 3.54
CA GLY A 248 -4.71 25.77 3.77
C GLY A 248 -5.54 26.09 2.52
N ASP A 249 -5.28 25.45 1.38
CA ASP A 249 -6.10 25.62 0.18
C ASP A 249 -7.48 24.96 0.36
N PRO A 250 -8.59 25.72 0.35
CA PRO A 250 -9.93 25.18 0.56
C PRO A 250 -10.44 24.29 -0.59
N ASN A 251 -9.76 24.27 -1.74
CA ASN A 251 -10.13 23.42 -2.88
C ASN A 251 -9.40 22.06 -2.88
N ALA A 252 -8.41 21.89 -1.99
CA ALA A 252 -7.61 20.67 -1.90
C ALA A 252 -8.29 19.58 -1.06
N GLY A 253 -7.73 18.37 -1.05
CA GLY A 253 -8.29 17.20 -0.38
C GLY A 253 -9.35 16.46 -1.19
N ALA A 254 -9.52 16.80 -2.48
CA ALA A 254 -10.49 16.16 -3.36
C ALA A 254 -10.07 14.74 -3.77
N PHE A 255 -8.77 14.44 -3.76
CA PHE A 255 -8.21 13.11 -4.07
C PHE A 255 -7.95 12.27 -2.81
N THR A 256 -8.43 12.73 -1.65
CA THR A 256 -8.28 12.05 -0.36
C THR A 256 -9.62 11.83 0.36
N THR A 257 -10.54 12.79 0.28
CA THR A 257 -11.80 12.84 1.04
C THR A 257 -12.68 11.59 0.89
N GLY A 258 -12.77 11.04 -0.32
CA GLY A 258 -13.67 9.90 -0.59
C GLY A 258 -13.18 8.56 -0.06
N PHE A 259 -11.96 8.48 0.48
CA PHE A 259 -11.49 7.26 1.14
C PHE A 259 -12.08 7.09 2.55
N PHE A 260 -12.37 8.18 3.27
CA PHE A 260 -12.90 8.11 4.64
C PHE A 260 -14.21 7.30 4.75
N PRO A 261 -15.25 7.51 3.90
CA PRO A 261 -16.47 6.70 3.95
C PRO A 261 -16.20 5.21 3.73
N ILE A 262 -15.23 4.89 2.87
CA ILE A 262 -14.88 3.51 2.55
C ILE A 262 -14.12 2.85 3.69
N PHE A 263 -13.07 3.50 4.20
CA PHE A 263 -12.13 2.87 5.11
C PHE A 263 -12.66 2.83 6.55
N MET A 264 -13.40 3.86 6.96
CA MET A 264 -14.01 3.93 8.29
C MET A 264 -15.30 3.12 8.41
N PHE A 265 -16.06 2.94 7.31
CA PHE A 265 -17.41 2.39 7.43
C PHE A 265 -17.67 1.22 6.47
N ALA A 266 -17.40 1.41 5.18
CA ALA A 266 -17.73 0.42 4.16
C ALA A 266 -16.94 -0.90 4.28
N LEU A 267 -15.62 -0.81 4.50
CA LEU A 267 -14.76 -1.99 4.68
C LEU A 267 -15.02 -2.72 6.00
N PRO A 268 -15.22 -2.04 7.15
CA PRO A 268 -15.73 -2.70 8.36
C PRO A 268 -17.07 -3.43 8.13
N ALA A 269 -17.98 -2.85 7.35
CA ALA A 269 -19.24 -3.50 7.00
C ALA A 269 -19.04 -4.72 6.05
N ALA A 270 -18.07 -4.66 5.14
CA ALA A 270 -17.66 -5.81 4.33
C ALA A 270 -17.09 -6.94 5.20
N ALA A 271 -16.23 -6.61 6.17
CA ALA A 271 -15.68 -7.57 7.12
C ALA A 271 -16.79 -8.24 7.95
N LEU A 272 -17.80 -7.48 8.37
CA LEU A 272 -19.00 -8.01 9.02
C LEU A 272 -19.79 -8.95 8.09
N ALA A 273 -19.96 -8.61 6.81
CA ALA A 273 -20.63 -9.47 5.83
C ALA A 273 -19.87 -10.79 5.61
N ILE A 274 -18.54 -10.73 5.49
CA ILE A 274 -17.67 -11.92 5.39
C ILE A 274 -17.83 -12.80 6.64
N TRP A 275 -17.77 -12.20 7.83
CA TRP A 275 -17.96 -12.95 9.08
C TRP A 275 -19.34 -13.61 9.15
N ARG A 276 -20.42 -12.89 8.82
CA ARG A 276 -21.79 -13.41 8.89
C ARG A 276 -22.07 -14.49 7.85
N THR A 277 -21.30 -14.53 6.76
CA THR A 277 -21.43 -15.53 5.69
C THR A 277 -20.47 -16.71 5.85
N ALA A 278 -19.52 -16.68 6.78
CA ALA A 278 -18.70 -17.84 7.11
C ALA A 278 -19.54 -19.02 7.63
N ARG A 279 -19.05 -20.24 7.42
CA ARG A 279 -19.71 -21.46 7.92
C ARG A 279 -19.77 -21.47 9.46
N PRO A 280 -20.80 -22.08 10.08
CA PRO A 280 -20.98 -22.07 11.53
C PRO A 280 -19.72 -22.42 12.32
N GLU A 281 -18.98 -23.43 11.88
CA GLU A 281 -17.75 -23.94 12.49
C GLU A 281 -16.55 -22.97 12.36
N GLN A 282 -16.51 -22.13 11.32
CA GLN A 282 -15.44 -21.15 11.08
C GLN A 282 -15.75 -19.76 11.63
N LYS A 283 -17.01 -19.49 12.04
CA LYS A 283 -17.45 -18.14 12.46
C LYS A 283 -16.64 -17.54 13.59
N LYS A 284 -16.15 -18.35 14.54
CA LYS A 284 -15.35 -17.85 15.66
C LYS A 284 -13.99 -17.33 15.19
N VAL A 285 -13.31 -18.12 14.36
CA VAL A 285 -11.98 -17.78 13.80
C VAL A 285 -12.09 -16.58 12.86
N VAL A 286 -12.99 -16.66 11.87
CA VAL A 286 -13.19 -15.56 10.91
C VAL A 286 -13.66 -14.29 11.60
N GLY A 287 -14.55 -14.40 12.60
CA GLY A 287 -15.01 -13.25 13.38
C GLY A 287 -13.87 -12.51 14.06
N GLY A 288 -12.96 -13.24 14.73
CA GLY A 288 -11.79 -12.62 15.37
C GLY A 288 -10.91 -11.86 14.37
N ILE A 289 -10.58 -12.49 13.23
CA ILE A 289 -9.73 -11.89 12.19
C ILE A 289 -10.42 -10.66 11.57
N MET A 290 -11.69 -10.78 11.21
CA MET A 290 -12.44 -9.70 10.55
C MET A 290 -12.70 -8.52 11.48
N ILE A 291 -12.95 -8.74 12.78
CA ILE A 291 -13.09 -7.65 13.76
C ILE A 291 -11.77 -6.90 13.91
N ALA A 292 -10.65 -7.60 14.06
CA ALA A 292 -9.33 -6.97 14.18
C ALA A 292 -8.97 -6.17 12.93
N ALA A 293 -9.21 -6.74 11.74
CA ALA A 293 -8.99 -6.06 10.46
C ALA A 293 -9.91 -4.85 10.29
N ALA A 294 -11.21 -4.97 10.62
CA ALA A 294 -12.18 -3.87 10.60
C ALA A 294 -11.79 -2.73 11.53
N PHE A 295 -11.36 -3.05 12.76
CA PHE A 295 -10.91 -2.04 13.72
C PHE A 295 -9.65 -1.33 13.23
N THR A 296 -8.72 -2.07 12.63
CA THR A 296 -7.50 -1.50 12.04
C THR A 296 -7.82 -0.54 10.90
N SER A 297 -8.68 -0.96 9.95
CA SER A 297 -9.17 -0.11 8.85
C SER A 297 -9.91 1.11 9.37
N PHE A 298 -10.80 0.95 10.36
CA PHE A 298 -11.52 2.06 10.95
C PHE A 298 -10.58 3.08 11.59
N LEU A 299 -9.65 2.61 12.43
CA LEU A 299 -8.84 3.49 13.25
C LEU A 299 -7.74 4.17 12.44
N THR A 300 -7.01 3.38 11.66
CA THR A 300 -5.78 3.82 10.96
C THR A 300 -5.97 4.01 9.47
N GLY A 301 -7.00 3.40 8.89
CA GLY A 301 -7.23 3.44 7.46
C GLY A 301 -6.39 2.44 6.63
N VAL A 302 -5.67 1.52 7.28
CA VAL A 302 -5.01 0.39 6.61
C VAL A 302 -6.07 -0.63 6.19
N THR A 303 -6.21 -0.83 4.88
CA THR A 303 -7.31 -1.60 4.28
C THR A 303 -6.91 -3.01 3.86
N GLU A 304 -5.61 -3.24 3.68
CA GLU A 304 -5.03 -4.45 3.11
C GLU A 304 -5.46 -5.73 3.85
N PRO A 305 -5.52 -5.78 5.20
CA PRO A 305 -5.97 -6.98 5.90
C PRO A 305 -7.39 -7.44 5.52
N ILE A 306 -8.27 -6.51 5.13
CA ILE A 306 -9.64 -6.82 4.70
C ILE A 306 -9.64 -7.13 3.20
N GLU A 307 -9.03 -6.25 2.38
CA GLU A 307 -9.01 -6.40 0.92
C GLU A 307 -8.35 -7.72 0.50
N PHE A 308 -7.22 -8.08 1.13
CA PHE A 308 -6.48 -9.30 0.80
C PHE A 308 -7.27 -10.56 1.16
N ALA A 309 -8.23 -10.46 2.09
CA ALA A 309 -9.07 -11.57 2.50
C ALA A 309 -10.03 -12.02 1.38
N PHE A 310 -10.37 -11.15 0.42
CA PHE A 310 -11.31 -11.49 -0.66
C PHE A 310 -10.78 -11.22 -2.07
N MET A 311 -9.79 -10.36 -2.26
CA MET A 311 -9.39 -9.92 -3.60
C MET A 311 -8.95 -11.06 -4.55
N PHE A 312 -8.31 -12.10 -4.01
CA PHE A 312 -7.76 -13.20 -4.82
C PHE A 312 -8.72 -14.39 -4.96
N VAL A 313 -9.65 -14.53 -4.01
CA VAL A 313 -10.58 -15.68 -3.94
C VAL A 313 -12.00 -15.30 -4.38
N ALA A 314 -12.32 -14.02 -4.39
CA ALA A 314 -13.62 -13.44 -4.66
C ALA A 314 -13.47 -12.12 -5.44
N TRP A 315 -12.72 -12.16 -6.54
CA TRP A 315 -12.40 -11.01 -7.38
C TRP A 315 -13.60 -10.11 -7.78
N PRO A 316 -14.85 -10.61 -7.98
CA PRO A 316 -15.97 -9.72 -8.29
C PRO A 316 -16.27 -8.72 -7.16
N LEU A 317 -16.08 -9.13 -5.89
CA LEU A 317 -16.19 -8.21 -4.75
C LEU A 317 -15.14 -7.10 -4.82
N TYR A 318 -13.96 -7.39 -5.35
CA TYR A 318 -12.88 -6.41 -5.51
C TYR A 318 -13.17 -5.39 -6.59
N VAL A 319 -13.71 -5.82 -7.73
CA VAL A 319 -14.13 -4.89 -8.79
C VAL A 319 -15.23 -3.95 -8.28
N MET A 320 -16.23 -4.48 -7.56
CA MET A 320 -17.27 -3.65 -6.96
C MET A 320 -16.69 -2.70 -5.90
N HIS A 321 -15.76 -3.17 -5.06
CA HIS A 321 -15.07 -2.33 -4.09
C HIS A 321 -14.31 -1.18 -4.75
N ALA A 322 -13.63 -1.44 -5.87
CA ALA A 322 -12.92 -0.40 -6.64
C ALA A 322 -13.89 0.64 -7.21
N VAL A 323 -14.98 0.20 -7.85
CA VAL A 323 -16.00 1.09 -8.41
C VAL A 323 -16.67 1.92 -7.32
N LEU A 324 -17.09 1.30 -6.22
CA LEU A 324 -17.75 2.01 -5.12
C LEU A 324 -16.81 3.00 -4.41
N THR A 325 -15.50 2.72 -4.39
CA THR A 325 -14.51 3.68 -3.90
C THR A 325 -14.45 4.90 -4.82
N GLY A 326 -14.43 4.71 -6.13
CA GLY A 326 -14.56 5.81 -7.09
C GLY A 326 -15.86 6.61 -6.90
N VAL A 327 -16.99 5.93 -6.74
CA VAL A 327 -18.28 6.60 -6.46
C VAL A 327 -18.21 7.42 -5.17
N SER A 328 -17.57 6.92 -4.12
CA SER A 328 -17.37 7.67 -2.87
C SER A 328 -16.59 8.96 -3.08
N LEU A 329 -15.48 8.93 -3.84
CA LEU A 329 -14.72 10.13 -4.18
C LEU A 329 -15.55 11.12 -5.00
N ALA A 330 -16.25 10.65 -6.03
CA ALA A 330 -17.11 11.51 -6.84
C ALA A 330 -18.22 12.17 -6.01
N VAL A 331 -18.90 11.41 -5.14
CA VAL A 331 -19.97 11.93 -4.28
C VAL A 331 -19.44 12.96 -3.29
N CYS A 332 -18.34 12.68 -2.61
CA CYS A 332 -17.75 13.64 -1.67
C CYS A 332 -17.35 14.94 -2.36
N ASN A 333 -16.75 14.85 -3.56
CA ASN A 333 -16.34 16.01 -4.34
C ASN A 333 -17.54 16.79 -4.88
N ALA A 334 -18.59 16.12 -5.33
CA ALA A 334 -19.83 16.77 -5.79
C ALA A 334 -20.53 17.56 -4.67
N LEU A 335 -20.39 17.10 -3.42
CA LEU A 335 -20.92 17.79 -2.24
C LEU A 335 -19.99 18.88 -1.71
N GLY A 336 -18.80 19.06 -2.32
CA GLY A 336 -17.77 20.01 -1.89
C GLY A 336 -17.23 19.70 -0.51
N ILE A 337 -16.99 18.42 -0.22
CA ILE A 337 -16.40 17.96 1.04
C ILE A 337 -14.89 17.84 0.84
N HIS A 338 -14.12 18.54 1.67
CA HIS A 338 -12.66 18.59 1.56
C HIS A 338 -12.03 18.10 2.87
N LEU A 339 -11.25 17.03 2.78
CA LEU A 339 -10.49 16.49 3.91
C LEU A 339 -9.25 15.74 3.43
N GLY A 340 -8.06 16.24 3.83
CA GLY A 340 -6.79 15.55 3.69
C GLY A 340 -6.55 14.51 4.80
N PHE A 341 -5.56 13.66 4.60
CA PHE A 341 -5.04 12.76 5.63
C PHE A 341 -3.51 12.79 5.65
N SER A 342 -2.93 12.42 6.79
CA SER A 342 -1.48 12.32 6.95
C SER A 342 -0.97 10.91 6.68
N PHE A 343 -1.81 9.89 6.82
CA PHE A 343 -1.45 8.51 6.53
C PHE A 343 -2.43 7.80 5.60
N SER A 344 -3.67 7.54 6.02
CA SER A 344 -4.54 6.62 5.27
C SER A 344 -6.04 6.80 5.53
N ALA A 345 -6.55 8.01 5.79
CA ALA A 345 -7.99 8.27 5.91
C ALA A 345 -8.75 7.46 6.99
N GLY A 346 -8.06 7.07 8.08
CA GLY A 346 -8.68 6.44 9.25
C GLY A 346 -9.37 7.45 10.18
N ALA A 347 -10.02 6.95 11.23
CA ALA A 347 -10.66 7.76 12.26
C ALA A 347 -9.68 8.70 12.98
N ILE A 348 -8.42 8.29 13.14
CA ILE A 348 -7.36 9.17 13.67
C ILE A 348 -7.12 10.35 12.71
N ASP A 349 -6.95 10.09 11.41
CA ASP A 349 -6.80 11.15 10.40
C ASP A 349 -8.03 12.05 10.37
N PHE A 350 -9.23 11.48 10.49
CA PHE A 350 -10.47 12.25 10.52
C PHE A 350 -10.48 13.21 11.71
N ALA A 351 -10.21 12.70 12.90
CA ALA A 351 -10.20 13.50 14.13
C ALA A 351 -9.13 14.60 14.11
N LEU A 352 -7.94 14.32 13.57
CA LEU A 352 -6.82 15.27 13.52
C LEU A 352 -6.97 16.32 12.41
N ASN A 353 -7.61 15.97 11.30
CA ASN A 353 -7.66 16.82 10.11
C ASN A 353 -8.99 17.55 9.92
N ALA A 354 -10.07 17.12 10.56
CA ALA A 354 -11.39 17.74 10.41
C ALA A 354 -11.44 19.22 10.87
N GLY A 355 -10.50 19.63 11.72
CA GLY A 355 -10.33 21.02 12.16
C GLY A 355 -9.25 21.81 11.39
N ALA A 356 -8.62 21.23 10.37
CA ALA A 356 -7.59 21.91 9.59
C ALA A 356 -8.20 23.09 8.80
N PRO A 357 -7.43 24.16 8.50
CA PRO A 357 -7.95 25.35 7.82
C PRO A 357 -8.63 25.08 6.46
N ALA A 358 -8.12 24.10 5.71
CA ALA A 358 -8.69 23.69 4.42
C ALA A 358 -9.89 22.73 4.54
N ALA A 359 -10.17 22.20 5.74
CA ALA A 359 -11.23 21.22 5.91
C ALA A 359 -12.61 21.84 5.69
N SER A 360 -13.44 21.21 4.86
CA SER A 360 -14.78 21.69 4.54
C SER A 360 -15.79 20.56 4.62
N LYS A 361 -16.86 20.79 5.37
CA LYS A 361 -17.99 19.86 5.57
C LYS A 361 -17.58 18.44 5.98
N ALA A 362 -16.40 18.27 6.61
CA ALA A 362 -15.83 16.96 6.95
C ALA A 362 -16.81 16.06 7.74
N TRP A 363 -17.65 16.64 8.60
CA TRP A 363 -18.66 15.92 9.37
C TRP A 363 -19.65 15.12 8.51
N LEU A 364 -19.91 15.51 7.25
CA LEU A 364 -20.78 14.77 6.31
C LEU A 364 -20.20 13.40 5.91
N LEU A 365 -18.91 13.16 6.11
CA LEU A 365 -18.28 11.87 5.84
C LEU A 365 -18.84 10.77 6.76
N ILE A 366 -19.36 11.11 7.93
CA ILE A 366 -19.97 10.14 8.86
C ILE A 366 -21.29 9.59 8.29
N PRO A 367 -22.33 10.41 7.99
CA PRO A 367 -23.56 9.89 7.40
C PRO A 367 -23.35 9.25 6.03
N ILE A 368 -22.47 9.81 5.18
CA ILE A 368 -22.11 9.19 3.90
C ILE A 368 -21.47 7.81 4.13
N GLY A 369 -20.53 7.72 5.08
CA GLY A 369 -19.92 6.47 5.50
C GLY A 369 -20.92 5.42 5.95
N LEU A 370 -21.92 5.80 6.76
CA LEU A 370 -22.99 4.90 7.19
C LEU A 370 -23.84 4.39 6.01
N VAL A 371 -24.11 5.24 5.01
CA VAL A 371 -24.79 4.82 3.77
C VAL A 371 -23.92 3.82 3.01
N PHE A 372 -22.63 4.08 2.84
CA PHE A 372 -21.70 3.14 2.21
C PHE A 372 -21.55 1.84 3.00
N ALA A 373 -21.58 1.86 4.33
CA ALA A 373 -21.61 0.67 5.16
C ALA A 373 -22.84 -0.20 4.88
N ALA A 374 -24.02 0.40 4.78
CA ALA A 374 -25.23 -0.33 4.42
C ALA A 374 -25.10 -0.95 3.02
N ILE A 375 -24.67 -0.16 2.03
CA ILE A 375 -24.44 -0.63 0.65
C ILE A 375 -23.48 -1.83 0.66
N TYR A 376 -22.31 -1.69 1.28
CA TYR A 376 -21.30 -2.74 1.32
C TYR A 376 -21.80 -4.00 2.03
N TYR A 377 -22.45 -3.86 3.18
CA TYR A 377 -22.96 -5.02 3.92
C TYR A 377 -23.94 -5.85 3.07
N PHE A 378 -24.91 -5.20 2.43
CA PHE A 378 -25.92 -5.88 1.63
C PHE A 378 -25.34 -6.44 0.32
N VAL A 379 -24.52 -5.65 -0.40
CA VAL A 379 -23.88 -6.09 -1.64
C VAL A 379 -22.96 -7.28 -1.39
N PHE A 380 -22.07 -7.20 -0.40
CA PHE A 380 -21.16 -8.29 -0.07
C PHE A 380 -21.94 -9.53 0.38
N SER A 381 -22.90 -9.38 1.30
CA SER A 381 -23.70 -10.51 1.78
C SER A 381 -24.46 -11.20 0.65
N TRP A 382 -25.06 -10.43 -0.25
CA TRP A 382 -25.81 -10.95 -1.38
C TRP A 382 -24.89 -11.64 -2.39
N VAL A 383 -23.81 -10.98 -2.82
CA VAL A 383 -22.87 -11.53 -3.81
C VAL A 383 -22.18 -12.80 -3.30
N ILE A 384 -21.72 -12.80 -2.04
CA ILE A 384 -21.07 -13.98 -1.44
C ILE A 384 -22.01 -15.18 -1.46
N ARG A 385 -23.29 -14.99 -1.09
CA ARG A 385 -24.28 -16.08 -1.05
C ARG A 385 -24.73 -16.49 -2.44
N LYS A 386 -25.05 -15.54 -3.31
CA LYS A 386 -25.62 -15.77 -4.65
C LYS A 386 -24.64 -16.51 -5.56
N TRP A 387 -23.36 -16.14 -5.51
CA TRP A 387 -22.32 -16.76 -6.34
C TRP A 387 -21.47 -17.78 -5.58
N ASN A 388 -21.85 -18.10 -4.35
CA ASN A 388 -21.15 -19.02 -3.46
C ASN A 388 -19.62 -18.76 -3.41
N LEU A 389 -19.25 -17.50 -3.21
CA LEU A 389 -17.84 -17.09 -3.23
C LEU A 389 -17.09 -17.69 -2.03
N ARG A 390 -15.82 -18.06 -2.26
CA ARG A 390 -14.92 -18.68 -1.28
C ARG A 390 -14.21 -17.63 -0.42
N THR A 391 -14.98 -16.75 0.21
CA THR A 391 -14.45 -15.82 1.22
C THR A 391 -13.95 -16.60 2.45
N PRO A 392 -13.16 -16.00 3.35
CA PRO A 392 -12.59 -16.69 4.51
C PRO A 392 -13.64 -17.47 5.31
N GLY A 393 -13.33 -18.72 5.66
CA GLY A 393 -14.23 -19.63 6.37
C GLY A 393 -15.37 -20.19 5.51
N ARG A 394 -15.28 -20.08 4.19
CA ARG A 394 -16.12 -20.77 3.21
C ARG A 394 -15.34 -21.76 2.33
N GLU A 395 -14.06 -22.05 2.61
CA GLU A 395 -13.25 -23.02 1.85
C GLU A 395 -13.67 -24.49 2.08
N GLU A 396 -13.70 -25.32 1.03
CA GLU A 396 -14.01 -26.76 1.09
C GLU A 396 -13.13 -27.50 2.12
N GLU A 397 -13.71 -28.51 2.79
CA GLU A 397 -13.02 -29.30 3.82
C GLU A 397 -11.74 -29.95 3.25
N GLY A 398 -10.62 -29.84 3.97
CA GLY A 398 -9.32 -30.42 3.59
C GLY A 398 -8.29 -29.42 3.05
N GLN A 399 -8.63 -28.14 2.92
CA GLN A 399 -7.66 -27.06 2.66
C GLN A 399 -7.52 -26.16 3.90
N GLU A 400 -6.94 -26.70 4.98
CA GLU A 400 -6.50 -25.86 6.10
C GLU A 400 -5.45 -24.86 5.59
N VAL A 401 -5.76 -23.57 5.72
CA VAL A 401 -4.73 -22.53 5.72
C VAL A 401 -3.93 -22.76 6.99
N THR A 402 -2.78 -23.42 6.87
CA THR A 402 -1.87 -23.64 7.98
C THR A 402 -1.40 -22.29 8.51
N ASP A 403 -2.02 -21.88 9.61
CA ASP A 403 -1.58 -20.78 10.42
C ASP A 403 -0.31 -21.21 11.15
N ASN A 404 0.84 -20.99 10.51
CA ASN A 404 2.13 -21.08 11.21
C ASN A 404 2.35 -19.77 11.98
N THR A 405 1.54 -19.52 12.99
CA THR A 405 1.95 -18.77 14.17
C THR A 405 2.76 -19.71 15.06
N ALA A 406 4.04 -19.87 14.73
CA ALA A 406 5.02 -20.45 15.62
C ALA A 406 6.39 -19.82 15.34
N VAL A 407 6.72 -18.86 16.21
CA VAL A 407 8.03 -18.24 16.50
C VAL A 407 8.66 -17.35 15.44
#